data_AF-A0A925QDU9-F1
#
_entry.id   AF-A0A925QDU9-F1
#
_cell.length_a   1.000
_cell.length_b   1.000
_cell.length_c   1.000
_cell.angle_alpha   90.00
_cell.angle_beta   90.00
_cell.angle_gamma   90.00
#
_symmetry.space_group_name_H-M   'P 1'
#
loop_
_entity.id
_entity.type
_entity.pdbx_description
1 polymer ?
#
loop_
_entity_poly.entity_id
_entity_poly.type
_entity_poly.pdbx_seq_one_letter_code
_entity_poly.pdbx_strand_id
1 'polypeptide(L)'
;MRARLEALIEEMLDGRILLSEALNEFERLYIRRALSRNNDHFSKTAETLGIHRNTLSKRVAVYQKSDRPVKPLARAAKTGGR
;
A
#
# COMPACT_ATOMS: atom_id res chain seq x y z
N MET A 1 -16.17 12.48 2.30
CA MET A 1 -15.15 11.46 1.97
C MET A 1 -14.53 11.73 0.60
N ARG A 2 -15.35 11.92 -0.45
CA ARG A 2 -14.93 12.18 -1.83
C ARG A 2 -13.84 13.26 -1.97
N ALA A 3 -14.05 14.46 -1.44
CA ALA A 3 -13.07 15.55 -1.53
C ALA A 3 -11.69 15.20 -0.93
N ARG A 4 -11.63 14.40 0.14
CA ARG A 4 -10.35 13.95 0.73
C ARG A 4 -9.64 12.94 -0.16
N LEU A 5 -10.41 12.10 -0.86
CA LEU A 5 -9.84 11.13 -1.79
C LEU A 5 -9.34 11.81 -3.06
N GLU A 6 -10.08 12.80 -3.58
CA GLU A 6 -9.66 13.61 -4.72
C GLU A 6 -8.35 14.36 -4.41
N ALA A 7 -8.25 15.01 -3.25
CA ALA A 7 -7.00 15.66 -2.83
C ALA A 7 -5.81 14.69 -2.73
N LEU A 8 -6.04 13.47 -2.21
CA LEU A 8 -5.00 12.44 -2.15
C LEU A 8 -4.58 11.98 -3.56
N ILE A 9 -5.52 11.82 -4.49
CA ILE A 9 -5.23 11.41 -5.86
C ILE A 9 -4.40 12.48 -6.57
N GLU A 10 -4.72 13.76 -6.42
CA GLU A 10 -3.91 14.86 -6.98
C GLU A 10 -2.46 14.80 -6.46
N GLU A 11 -2.26 14.62 -5.16
CA GLU A 11 -0.91 14.48 -4.56
C GLU A 11 -0.14 13.28 -5.13
N MET A 12 -0.81 12.15 -5.35
CA MET A 12 -0.18 10.96 -5.95
C MET A 12 0.18 11.17 -7.42
N LEU A 13 -0.65 11.89 -8.17
CA LEU A 13 -0.39 12.25 -9.57
C LEU A 13 0.76 13.25 -9.69
N ASP A 14 0.80 14.27 -8.83
CA ASP A 14 1.92 15.22 -8.74
C ASP A 14 3.24 14.51 -8.40
N GLY A 15 3.18 13.51 -7.52
CA GLY A 15 4.29 12.61 -7.19
C GLY A 15 4.68 11.63 -8.30
N ARG A 16 3.94 11.60 -9.42
CA ARG A 16 4.11 10.65 -10.55
C ARG A 16 4.04 9.18 -10.11
N ILE A 17 3.23 8.88 -9.10
CA ILE A 17 3.00 7.52 -8.64
C ILE A 17 2.16 6.78 -9.68
N LEU A 18 2.59 5.59 -10.09
CA LEU A 18 1.80 4.78 -11.01
C LEU A 18 0.53 4.27 -10.31
N LEU A 19 -0.56 4.11 -11.06
CA LEU A 19 -1.81 3.59 -10.50
C LEU A 19 -1.63 2.25 -9.77
N SER A 20 -0.77 1.37 -10.30
CA SER A 20 -0.46 0.07 -9.67
C SER A 20 0.24 0.23 -8.32
N GLU A 21 1.16 1.18 -8.20
CA GLU A 21 1.85 1.50 -6.94
C GLU A 21 0.88 2.10 -5.94
N ALA A 22 0.05 3.05 -6.39
CA ALA A 22 -0.95 3.71 -5.58
C ALA A 22 -1.96 2.71 -4.99
N LEU A 23 -2.49 1.80 -5.81
CA LEU A 23 -3.42 0.77 -5.38
C LEU A 23 -2.77 -0.20 -4.39
N ASN A 24 -1.52 -0.61 -4.63
CA ASN A 24 -0.79 -1.50 -3.72
C ASN A 24 -0.54 -0.83 -2.37
N GLU A 25 -0.13 0.44 -2.36
CA GLU A 25 0.07 1.21 -1.14
C GLU A 25 -1.23 1.41 -0.35
N PHE A 26 -2.30 1.80 -1.04
CA PHE A 26 -3.62 1.92 -0.43
C PHE A 26 -4.07 0.58 0.17
N GLU A 27 -3.98 -0.52 -0.59
CA GLU A 27 -4.42 -1.84 -0.17
C GLU A 27 -3.64 -2.32 1.06
N ARG A 28 -2.31 -2.11 1.07
CA ARG A 28 -1.41 -2.41 2.18
C ARG A 28 -1.79 -1.62 3.43
N LEU A 29 -2.01 -0.31 3.31
CA LEU A 29 -2.41 0.55 4.42
C LEU A 29 -3.78 0.18 4.95
N TYR A 30 -4.73 -0.08 4.06
CA TYR A 30 -6.12 -0.41 4.40
C TYR A 30 -6.18 -1.71 5.20
N ILE A 31 -5.52 -2.77 4.74
CA ILE A 31 -5.46 -4.06 5.42
C ILE A 31 -4.75 -3.94 6.79
N ARG A 32 -3.65 -3.20 6.87
CA ARG A 32 -2.92 -2.97 8.12
C ARG A 32 -3.80 -2.28 9.16
N ARG A 33 -4.52 -1.23 8.76
CA ARG A 33 -5.44 -0.51 9.65
C ARG A 33 -6.62 -1.39 10.07
N ALA A 34 -7.12 -2.24 9.18
CA ALA A 34 -8.18 -3.20 9.50
C ALA A 34 -7.72 -4.27 10.51
N LEU A 35 -6.49 -4.78 10.38
CA LEU A 35 -5.87 -5.70 11.35
C LEU A 35 -5.71 -5.04 12.72
N SER A 36 -5.13 -3.83 12.78
CA SER A 36 -4.94 -3.11 14.06
C SER A 36 -6.26 -2.84 14.78
N ARG A 37 -7.35 -2.57 14.05
CA ARG A 37 -8.70 -2.39 14.65
C ARG A 37 -9.30 -3.67 15.21
N ASN A 38 -8.84 -4.83 14.72
CA ASN A 38 -9.34 -6.13 15.11
C ASN A 38 -8.30 -6.90 15.95
N ASN A 39 -7.34 -6.23 16.59
CA ASN A 39 -6.27 -6.84 17.40
C ASN A 39 -5.54 -7.97 16.67
N ASP A 40 -5.24 -7.77 15.38
CA ASP A 40 -4.59 -8.74 14.51
C ASP A 40 -5.34 -10.09 14.36
N HIS A 41 -6.63 -10.11 14.69
CA HIS A 41 -7.49 -11.27 14.43
C HIS A 41 -7.87 -11.36 12.95
N PHE A 42 -7.19 -12.27 12.24
CA PHE A 42 -7.37 -12.48 10.80
C PHE A 42 -8.79 -12.85 10.38
N SER A 43 -9.47 -13.74 11.10
CA SER A 43 -10.85 -14.14 10.73
C SER A 43 -11.81 -12.96 10.79
N LYS A 44 -11.79 -12.23 11.93
CA LYS A 44 -12.62 -11.04 12.14
C LYS A 44 -12.29 -9.91 11.16
N THR A 45 -11.00 -9.75 10.85
CA THR A 45 -10.54 -8.79 9.84
C THR A 45 -11.02 -9.16 8.45
N ALA A 46 -10.95 -10.45 8.08
CA ALA A 46 -11.39 -10.94 6.79
C ALA A 46 -12.92 -10.75 6.61
N GLU A 47 -13.70 -11.02 7.66
CA GLU A 47 -15.14 -10.72 7.71
C GLU A 47 -15.40 -9.22 7.54
N THR A 48 -14.67 -8.36 8.25
CA THR A 48 -14.78 -6.89 8.14
C THR A 48 -14.47 -6.39 6.73
N LEU A 49 -13.47 -7.00 6.09
CA LEU A 49 -13.04 -6.66 4.73
C LEU A 49 -13.89 -7.32 3.64
N GLY A 50 -14.83 -8.21 4.00
CA GLY A 50 -15.66 -8.94 3.05
C GLY A 50 -14.87 -9.93 2.17
N ILE A 51 -13.74 -10.44 2.65
CA ILE A 51 -12.89 -11.39 1.91
C ILE A 51 -12.68 -12.68 2.70
N HIS A 52 -12.30 -13.75 2.01
CA HIS A 52 -11.95 -14.99 2.70
C HIS A 52 -10.65 -14.83 3.49
N ARG A 53 -10.56 -15.42 4.70
CA ARG A 53 -9.37 -15.36 5.56
C ARG A 53 -8.08 -15.80 4.87
N ASN A 54 -8.15 -16.83 4.01
CA ASN A 54 -6.99 -17.30 3.25
C ASN A 54 -6.49 -16.25 2.25
N THR A 55 -7.39 -15.46 1.66
CA THR A 55 -7.03 -14.35 0.78
C THR A 55 -6.34 -13.25 1.59
N LEU A 56 -6.87 -12.93 2.77
CA LEU A 56 -6.23 -11.98 3.68
C LEU A 56 -4.82 -12.46 4.10
N SER A 57 -4.67 -13.72 4.52
CA SER A 57 -3.37 -14.28 4.90
C SER A 57 -2.35 -14.23 3.76
N LYS A 58 -2.75 -14.55 2.53
CA LYS A 58 -1.86 -14.44 1.35
C LYS A 58 -1.43 -13.00 1.10
N ARG A 59 -2.36 -12.04 1.16
CA ARG A 59 -2.05 -10.61 0.99
C ARG A 59 -1.10 -10.09 2.06
N VAL A 60 -1.36 -10.43 3.32
CA VAL A 60 -0.50 -10.04 4.45
C VAL A 60 0.90 -10.65 4.33
N ALA A 61 1.02 -11.90 3.89
CA ALA A 61 2.32 -12.53 3.64
C ALA A 61 3.11 -11.86 2.51
N VAL A 62 2.42 -11.37 1.47
CA VAL A 62 3.06 -10.57 0.40
C VAL A 62 3.54 -9.24 0.95
N TYR A 63 2.70 -8.50 1.69
CA TYR A 63 3.07 -7.20 2.22
C TYR A 63 4.22 -7.26 3.23
N GLN A 64 4.26 -8.26 4.10
CA GLN A 64 5.39 -8.42 5.04
C GLN A 64 6.73 -8.64 4.31
N LYS A 65 6.72 -9.27 3.14
CA LYS A 65 7.91 -9.41 2.30
C LYS A 65 8.28 -8.09 1.60
N SER A 66 7.29 -7.29 1.23
CA SER A 66 7.44 -5.99 0.58
C SER A 66 7.80 -4.85 1.54
N ASP A 67 7.50 -4.96 2.85
CA ASP A 67 7.88 -3.99 3.89
C ASP A 67 9.38 -4.06 4.23
N ARG A 68 10.14 -4.98 3.60
CA ARG A 68 11.60 -4.82 3.52
C ARG A 68 11.89 -3.50 2.82
N PRO A 69 12.77 -2.64 3.38
CA PRO A 69 13.05 -1.34 2.80
C PRO A 69 13.50 -1.54 1.35
N VAL A 70 12.66 -1.13 0.41
CA VAL A 70 13.06 -0.98 -0.99
C VAL A 70 14.16 0.07 -0.96
N LYS A 71 15.39 -0.37 -1.23
CA LYS A 71 16.56 0.48 -1.37
C LYS A 71 16.15 1.63 -2.30
N PRO A 72 16.31 2.91 -1.91
CA PRO A 72 15.95 4.01 -2.78
C PRO A 72 16.68 3.76 -4.10
N LEU A 73 15.96 3.67 -5.22
CA LEU A 73 16.62 3.72 -6.52
C LEU A 73 17.32 5.07 -6.56
N ALA A 74 18.63 5.02 -6.32
CA ALA A 74 19.50 6.17 -6.35
C ALA A 74 19.22 6.89 -7.66
N ARG A 75 18.80 8.16 -7.57
CA ARG A 75 18.62 9.03 -8.72
C ARG A 75 19.84 8.85 -9.62
N ALA A 76 19.60 8.40 -10.85
CA ALA A 76 20.63 8.39 -11.88
C ALA A 76 21.11 9.83 -12.05
N ALA A 77 22.22 10.15 -11.37
CA ALA A 77 22.94 11.39 -11.55
C ALA A 77 23.46 11.36 -12.99
N LYS A 78 22.79 12.09 -13.86
CA LYS A 78 23.35 12.50 -15.15
C LYS A 78 24.59 13.33 -14.87
N THR A 79 25.77 12.70 -14.82
CA THR A 79 27.02 13.42 -15.03
C THR A 79 27.19 13.55 -16.53
N GLY A 80 26.69 14.67 -17.07
CA GLY A 80 27.28 15.28 -18.25
C GLY A 80 28.68 15.75 -17.86
N GLY A 81 29.69 15.15 -18.48
CA GLY A 81 31.09 15.59 -18.42
C GLY A 81 31.53 15.84 -19.85
N ARG A 82 32.03 17.06 -20.06
CA ARG A 82 32.49 17.65 -21.33
C ARG A 82 33.58 16.83 -22.00
#